data_AF-A0A948BWX6-F1
#
_entry.id   AF-A0A948BWX6-F1
#
_cell.length_a   1.000
_cell.length_b   1.000
_cell.length_c   1.000
_cell.angle_alpha   90.00
_cell.angle_beta   90.00
_cell.angle_gamma   90.00
#
_symmetry.space_group_name_H-M   'P 1'
#
loop_
_entity.id
_entity.type
_entity.pdbx_description
1 polymer ?
#
loop_
_entity_poly.entity_id
_entity_poly.type
_entity_poly.pdbx_seq_one_letter_code
_entity_poly.pdbx_strand_id
1 'polypeptide(L)'
;MPTDAVMERSLYLKWASALVPRGEIVEETSRKDGGRRKWYDKYLPFVARSPEMQIEWLSRNLDRIREKSLSGKDGLSKEEITPYIKLFLEANSSAEEALAEGGEEFAPLQEMFKKIPVELLPLLMECTDIYDVPKLIRMICKPSRELAMAALKKVPPPYEKSPLLVIDRVFHSINECGGDLLERSAESVLASSDIPDGFAKNYKRFQEIMMDEEILSILYPKAR
;
A
#
# COMPACT_ATOMS: atom_id res chain seq x y z
N MET A 1 -9.07 20.52 -34.17
CA MET A 1 -8.99 20.88 -32.74
C MET A 1 -8.35 19.70 -32.04
N PRO A 2 -7.08 19.73 -31.65
CA PRO A 2 -6.48 18.63 -30.90
C PRO A 2 -7.08 18.63 -29.49
N THR A 3 -7.56 17.47 -29.04
CA THR A 3 -8.14 17.23 -27.72
C THR A 3 -7.09 17.42 -26.62
N ASP A 4 -7.53 17.93 -25.46
CA ASP A 4 -6.68 18.29 -24.31
C ASP A 4 -5.74 17.17 -23.83
N ALA A 5 -6.09 15.90 -24.07
CA ALA A 5 -5.26 14.73 -23.79
C ALA A 5 -3.92 14.69 -24.57
N VAL A 6 -3.84 15.36 -25.72
CA VAL A 6 -2.59 15.45 -26.51
C VAL A 6 -1.65 16.52 -25.93
N MET A 7 -2.18 17.55 -25.28
CA MET A 7 -1.37 18.59 -24.63
C MET A 7 -0.74 18.10 -23.32
N GLU A 8 -1.42 17.27 -22.53
CA GLU A 8 -0.87 16.72 -21.29
C GLU A 8 0.24 15.69 -21.54
N ARG A 9 0.10 14.85 -22.58
CA ARG A 9 1.17 13.92 -22.98
C ARG A 9 2.41 14.65 -23.49
N SER A 10 2.22 15.82 -24.11
CA SER A 10 3.30 16.71 -24.56
C SER A 10 4.03 17.37 -23.38
N LEU A 11 3.31 17.73 -22.32
CA LEU A 11 3.90 18.26 -21.09
C LEU A 11 4.65 17.17 -20.29
N TYR A 12 4.10 15.96 -20.22
CA TYR A 12 4.77 14.82 -19.57
C TYR A 12 6.04 14.40 -20.32
N LEU A 13 6.02 14.38 -21.65
CA LEU A 13 7.20 14.11 -22.49
C LEU A 13 8.22 15.25 -22.43
N LYS A 14 7.80 16.51 -22.30
CA LYS A 14 8.71 17.65 -22.06
C LYS A 14 9.39 17.54 -20.69
N TRP A 15 8.65 17.19 -19.65
CA TRP A 15 9.19 16.98 -18.29
C TRP A 15 10.16 15.80 -18.24
N ALA A 16 9.83 14.67 -18.89
CA ALA A 16 10.72 13.53 -19.04
C ALA A 16 11.98 13.86 -19.86
N SER A 17 11.88 14.70 -20.89
CA SER A 17 13.04 15.13 -21.69
C SER A 17 13.97 16.11 -20.96
N ALA A 18 13.45 16.86 -19.99
CA ALA A 18 14.24 17.80 -19.17
C ALA A 18 15.06 17.10 -18.06
N LEU A 19 14.72 15.85 -17.75
CA LEU A 19 15.36 15.04 -16.69
C LEU A 19 16.38 14.02 -17.23
N VAL A 20 16.50 13.87 -18.56
CA VAL A 20 17.55 13.07 -19.18
C VAL A 20 18.65 14.02 -19.64
N PRO A 21 19.85 14.01 -19.02
CA PRO A 21 20.99 14.73 -19.57
C PRO A 21 21.27 14.16 -20.96
N ARG A 22 21.12 14.98 -22.01
CA ARG A 22 21.61 14.63 -23.34
C ARG A 22 23.11 14.39 -23.20
N GLY A 23 23.54 13.20 -23.63
CA GLY A 23 24.91 12.74 -23.46
C GLY A 23 25.93 13.77 -23.98
N GLU A 24 26.67 14.34 -23.05
CA GLU A 24 28.06 14.72 -23.29
C GLU A 24 28.91 13.60 -22.72
N ILE A 25 29.70 13.01 -23.61
CA ILE A 25 30.79 12.11 -23.25
C ILE A 25 31.77 12.96 -22.45
N VAL A 26 31.81 12.77 -21.13
CA VAL A 26 32.86 13.36 -20.28
C VAL A 26 33.66 12.23 -19.68
N GLU A 27 34.94 12.24 -20.05
CA GLU A 27 35.98 11.34 -19.62
C GLU A 27 36.06 11.18 -18.11
N GLU A 28 36.41 9.95 -17.76
CA GLU A 28 36.78 9.43 -16.47
C GLU A 28 37.75 10.36 -15.71
N THR A 29 37.24 11.06 -14.70
CA THR A 29 38.09 11.57 -13.62
C THR A 29 37.52 11.16 -12.27
N SER A 30 38.17 10.15 -11.71
CA SER A 30 38.15 9.78 -10.30
C SER A 30 38.21 11.01 -9.41
N ARG A 31 37.09 11.33 -8.74
CA ARG A 31 37.08 12.11 -7.51
C ARG A 31 36.12 11.48 -6.52
N LYS A 32 36.69 11.06 -5.41
CA LYS A 32 35.98 10.74 -4.16
C LYS A 32 35.14 11.96 -3.77
N ASP A 33 33.84 11.87 -3.95
CA ASP A 33 32.91 12.81 -3.35
C ASP A 33 31.88 12.02 -2.55
N GLY A 34 31.91 12.20 -1.23
CA GLY A 34 30.93 11.70 -0.28
C GLY A 34 29.60 12.46 -0.40
N GLY A 35 29.11 12.60 -1.62
CA GLY A 35 27.88 13.30 -1.95
C GLY A 35 26.69 12.45 -1.53
N ARG A 36 25.80 13.05 -0.74
CA ARG A 36 24.47 12.51 -0.45
C ARG A 36 23.84 12.08 -1.77
N ARG A 37 23.79 10.76 -2.05
CA ARG A 37 23.02 10.22 -3.18
C ARG A 37 21.63 10.82 -3.06
N LYS A 38 21.23 11.60 -4.05
CA LYS A 38 19.97 12.33 -3.96
C LYS A 38 18.87 11.27 -3.92
N TRP A 39 17.85 11.49 -3.09
CA TRP A 39 16.80 10.49 -2.84
C TRP A 39 16.21 9.93 -4.14
N TYR A 40 16.16 10.76 -5.19
CA TYR A 40 15.73 10.34 -6.52
C TYR A 40 16.61 9.23 -7.10
N ASP A 41 17.95 9.27 -6.97
CA ASP A 41 18.84 8.23 -7.51
C ASP A 41 18.53 6.83 -6.94
N LYS A 42 17.97 6.78 -5.72
CA LYS A 42 17.59 5.53 -5.04
C LYS A 42 16.25 4.95 -5.53
N TYR A 43 15.28 5.80 -5.88
CA TYR A 43 13.90 5.38 -6.16
C TYR A 43 13.51 5.51 -7.65
N LEU A 44 14.19 6.36 -8.42
CA LEU A 44 13.94 6.56 -9.87
C LEU A 44 14.01 5.25 -10.66
N PRO A 45 14.96 4.33 -10.42
CA PRO A 45 15.01 3.05 -11.12
C PRO A 45 13.82 2.12 -10.85
N PHE A 46 13.06 2.37 -9.78
CA PHE A 46 11.81 1.66 -9.48
C PHE A 46 10.62 2.36 -10.14
N VAL A 47 10.54 3.68 -10.01
CA VAL A 47 9.44 4.49 -10.58
C VAL A 47 9.43 4.42 -12.12
N ALA A 48 10.60 4.34 -12.76
CA ALA A 48 10.72 4.24 -14.21
C ALA A 48 10.31 2.85 -14.79
N ARG A 49 10.03 1.86 -13.95
CA ARG A 49 9.58 0.52 -14.37
C ARG A 49 8.10 0.53 -14.73
N SER A 50 7.69 -0.40 -15.60
CA SER A 50 6.26 -0.68 -15.77
C SER A 50 5.67 -1.25 -14.47
N PRO A 51 4.34 -1.13 -14.27
CA PRO A 51 3.71 -1.64 -13.05
C PRO A 51 3.95 -3.14 -12.82
N GLU A 52 4.05 -3.93 -13.90
CA GLU A 52 4.34 -5.38 -13.82
C GLU A 52 5.74 -5.64 -13.30
N MET A 53 6.71 -4.87 -13.79
CA MET A 53 8.10 -4.94 -13.36
C MET A 53 8.28 -4.42 -11.92
N GLN A 54 7.43 -3.50 -11.46
CA GLN A 54 7.40 -3.06 -10.07
C GLN A 54 6.88 -4.19 -9.16
N ILE A 55 5.79 -4.86 -9.54
CA ILE A 55 5.26 -6.01 -8.80
C ILE A 55 6.25 -7.17 -8.77
N GLU A 56 6.85 -7.52 -9.90
CA GLU A 56 7.87 -8.57 -9.93
C GLU A 56 9.07 -8.23 -9.04
N TRP A 57 9.48 -6.97 -9.02
CA TRP A 57 10.53 -6.50 -8.13
C TRP A 57 10.12 -6.59 -6.66
N LEU A 58 8.89 -6.18 -6.31
CA LEU A 58 8.36 -6.29 -4.95
C LEU A 58 8.31 -7.75 -4.50
N SER A 59 7.73 -8.65 -5.31
CA SER A 59 7.66 -10.09 -5.02
C SER A 59 9.04 -10.68 -4.74
N ARG A 60 10.04 -10.40 -5.60
CA ARG A 60 11.41 -10.90 -5.41
C ARG A 60 12.05 -10.39 -4.13
N ASN A 61 11.82 -9.13 -3.75
CA ASN A 61 12.40 -8.58 -2.52
C ASN A 61 11.67 -9.07 -1.27
N LEU A 62 10.35 -9.25 -1.32
CA LEU A 62 9.59 -9.88 -0.24
C LEU A 62 10.05 -11.32 -0.01
N ASP A 63 10.28 -12.08 -1.09
CA ASP A 63 10.79 -13.44 -1.00
C ASP A 63 12.19 -13.46 -0.35
N ARG A 64 13.07 -12.52 -0.73
CA ARG A 64 14.37 -12.34 -0.07
C ARG A 64 14.26 -11.94 1.40
N ILE A 65 13.28 -11.11 1.80
CA ILE A 65 13.05 -10.80 3.22
C ILE A 65 12.67 -12.06 3.98
N ARG A 66 11.78 -12.88 3.40
CA ARG A 66 11.37 -14.16 3.97
C ARG A 66 12.57 -15.11 4.12
N GLU A 67 13.42 -15.22 3.10
CA GLU A 67 14.63 -16.05 3.13
C GLU A 67 15.75 -15.49 4.03
N LYS A 68 15.87 -14.16 4.16
CA LYS A 68 16.89 -13.52 5.02
C LYS A 68 16.67 -13.87 6.48
N SER A 69 15.42 -13.96 6.91
CA SER A 69 15.05 -14.51 8.23
C SER A 69 15.58 -15.94 8.45
N LEU A 70 15.94 -16.66 7.38
CA LEU A 70 16.45 -18.03 7.41
C LEU A 70 17.96 -18.15 7.10
N SER A 71 18.52 -17.26 6.26
CA SER A 71 19.87 -17.43 5.67
C SER A 71 20.86 -16.28 5.90
N GLY A 72 20.46 -15.17 6.54
CA GLY A 72 21.38 -14.09 6.94
C GLY A 72 22.04 -13.30 5.81
N LYS A 73 21.58 -13.42 4.55
CA LYS A 73 22.14 -12.70 3.39
C LYS A 73 21.69 -11.24 3.33
N ASP A 74 22.49 -10.40 2.68
CA ASP A 74 22.16 -8.99 2.42
C ASP A 74 20.93 -8.86 1.52
N GLY A 75 19.95 -8.12 2.02
CA GLY A 75 18.66 -7.83 1.39
C GLY A 75 17.99 -6.70 2.15
N LEU A 76 17.06 -6.01 1.49
CA LEU A 76 16.30 -4.90 2.08
C LEU A 76 15.59 -5.38 3.35
N SER A 77 15.57 -4.55 4.38
CA SER A 77 14.70 -4.70 5.55
C SER A 77 13.25 -4.36 5.21
N LYS A 78 12.31 -4.68 6.12
CA LYS A 78 10.89 -4.36 5.93
C LYS A 78 10.69 -2.85 5.78
N GLU A 79 11.39 -2.08 6.59
CA GLU A 79 11.36 -0.61 6.63
C GLU A 79 11.95 0.01 5.35
N GLU A 80 12.93 -0.66 4.73
CA GLU A 80 13.50 -0.21 3.47
C GLU A 80 12.60 -0.50 2.26
N ILE A 81 11.70 -1.48 2.35
CA ILE A 81 10.70 -1.77 1.32
C ILE A 81 9.51 -0.81 1.39
N THR A 82 9.10 -0.34 2.57
CA THR A 82 7.92 0.51 2.77
C THR A 82 7.80 1.67 1.77
N PRO A 83 8.86 2.47 1.47
CA PRO A 83 8.77 3.56 0.50
C PRO A 83 8.45 3.10 -0.93
N TYR A 84 8.90 1.90 -1.32
CA TYR A 84 8.63 1.35 -2.65
C TYR A 84 7.17 0.91 -2.78
N ILE A 85 6.59 0.35 -1.72
CA ILE A 85 5.16 0.01 -1.68
C ILE A 85 4.34 1.29 -1.81
N LYS A 86 4.67 2.32 -1.01
CA LYS A 86 4.00 3.62 -1.08
C LYS A 86 4.07 4.24 -2.47
N LEU A 87 5.27 4.30 -3.08
CA LEU A 87 5.45 4.81 -4.44
C LEU A 87 4.67 3.99 -5.47
N PHE A 88 4.63 2.67 -5.33
CA PHE A 88 3.83 1.81 -6.19
C PHE A 88 2.35 2.16 -6.09
N LEU A 89 1.82 2.29 -4.86
CA LEU A 89 0.43 2.64 -4.64
C LEU A 89 0.13 4.06 -5.15
N GLU A 90 0.97 5.05 -4.90
CA GLU A 90 0.78 6.42 -5.40
C GLU A 90 0.81 6.50 -6.94
N ALA A 91 1.78 5.84 -7.58
CA ALA A 91 1.96 5.91 -9.03
C ALA A 91 0.89 5.14 -9.82
N ASN A 92 0.38 4.06 -9.25
CA ASN A 92 -0.54 3.15 -9.95
C ASN A 92 -1.98 3.29 -9.52
N SER A 93 -2.28 4.15 -8.56
CA SER A 93 -3.66 4.51 -8.25
C SER A 93 -3.70 5.99 -8.01
N SER A 94 -3.99 6.67 -9.11
CA SER A 94 -4.43 8.04 -9.19
C SER A 94 -5.27 8.40 -7.96
N ALA A 95 -4.82 9.42 -7.23
CA ALA A 95 -5.43 9.86 -5.98
C ALA A 95 -6.80 10.55 -6.18
N GLU A 96 -7.22 10.83 -7.43
CA GLU A 96 -8.48 11.53 -7.76
C GLU A 96 -9.59 10.62 -8.33
N GLU A 97 -9.29 9.39 -8.75
CA GLU A 97 -10.26 8.52 -9.44
C GLU A 97 -10.95 7.52 -8.47
N ALA A 98 -10.42 7.35 -7.25
CA ALA A 98 -10.95 6.45 -6.21
C ALA A 98 -12.21 6.96 -5.48
N LEU A 99 -12.70 8.16 -5.80
CA LEU A 99 -13.90 8.76 -5.21
C LEU A 99 -15.14 8.68 -6.11
N ALA A 100 -15.00 8.33 -7.40
CA ALA A 100 -16.06 8.59 -8.37
C ALA A 100 -16.96 7.38 -8.69
N GLU A 101 -16.49 6.24 -9.22
CA GLU A 101 -17.43 5.27 -9.81
C GLU A 101 -17.00 3.80 -9.61
N GLY A 102 -17.71 3.11 -8.71
CA GLY A 102 -17.96 1.67 -8.74
C GLY A 102 -16.88 0.73 -9.29
N GLY A 103 -15.81 0.49 -8.52
CA GLY A 103 -15.10 -0.80 -8.41
C GLY A 103 -14.40 -1.42 -9.64
N GLU A 104 -14.64 -0.97 -10.87
CA GLU A 104 -14.15 -1.62 -12.10
C GLU A 104 -12.71 -1.20 -12.46
N GLU A 105 -12.25 -0.03 -12.01
CA GLU A 105 -10.93 0.52 -12.43
C GLU A 105 -9.72 -0.09 -11.71
N PHE A 106 -9.92 -0.82 -10.60
CA PHE A 106 -8.83 -1.58 -9.97
C PHE A 106 -8.54 -2.91 -10.67
N ALA A 107 -9.38 -3.36 -11.61
CA ALA A 107 -9.27 -4.68 -12.21
C ALA A 107 -7.89 -4.99 -12.83
N PRO A 108 -7.23 -4.07 -13.57
CA PRO A 108 -5.89 -4.32 -14.10
C PRO A 108 -4.85 -4.53 -12.98
N LEU A 109 -4.90 -3.71 -11.93
CA LEU A 109 -3.97 -3.80 -10.81
C LEU A 109 -4.24 -5.05 -9.96
N GLN A 110 -5.50 -5.36 -9.70
CA GLN A 110 -5.92 -6.58 -9.02
C GLN A 110 -5.40 -7.83 -9.76
N GLU A 111 -5.47 -7.86 -11.08
CA GLU A 111 -4.91 -8.95 -11.89
C GLU A 111 -3.38 -9.06 -11.74
N MET A 112 -2.70 -7.92 -11.63
CA MET A 112 -1.27 -7.92 -11.41
C MET A 112 -0.89 -8.35 -10.00
N PHE A 113 -1.68 -8.00 -8.97
CA PHE A 113 -1.48 -8.45 -7.60
C PHE A 113 -1.62 -9.98 -7.45
N LYS A 114 -2.40 -10.64 -8.31
CA LYS A 114 -2.45 -12.12 -8.35
C LYS A 114 -1.10 -12.75 -8.71
N LYS A 115 -0.17 -12.00 -9.31
CA LYS A 115 1.19 -12.48 -9.59
C LYS A 115 2.08 -12.52 -8.35
N ILE A 116 1.68 -11.88 -7.25
CA ILE A 116 2.37 -12.00 -5.97
C ILE A 116 1.91 -13.31 -5.33
N PRO A 117 2.85 -14.23 -4.98
CA PRO A 117 2.50 -15.45 -4.25
C PRO A 117 1.69 -15.14 -2.99
N VAL A 118 0.63 -15.92 -2.75
CA VAL A 118 -0.32 -15.67 -1.64
C VAL A 118 0.40 -15.67 -0.29
N GLU A 119 1.45 -16.48 -0.14
CA GLU A 119 2.24 -16.59 1.08
C GLU A 119 3.06 -15.32 1.37
N LEU A 120 3.30 -14.46 0.36
CA LEU A 120 4.02 -13.20 0.52
C LEU A 120 3.08 -12.02 0.81
N LEU A 121 1.77 -12.17 0.63
CA LEU A 121 0.81 -11.08 0.84
C LEU A 121 0.74 -10.61 2.31
N PRO A 122 0.77 -11.49 3.34
CA PRO A 122 0.86 -11.03 4.73
C PRO A 122 2.15 -10.24 4.99
N LEU A 123 3.28 -10.69 4.42
CA LEU A 123 4.55 -9.98 4.55
C LEU A 123 4.54 -8.62 3.84
N LEU A 124 3.90 -8.54 2.66
CA LEU A 124 3.66 -7.26 1.99
C LEU A 124 2.87 -6.33 2.91
N MET A 125 1.79 -6.82 3.51
CA MET A 125 0.98 -6.04 4.46
C MET A 125 1.79 -5.57 5.67
N GLU A 126 2.66 -6.42 6.22
CA GLU A 126 3.59 -6.04 7.29
C GLU A 126 4.57 -4.93 6.88
N CYS A 127 4.96 -4.86 5.61
CA CYS A 127 5.84 -3.80 5.08
C CYS A 127 5.08 -2.51 4.71
N THR A 128 3.76 -2.54 4.59
CA THR A 128 2.92 -1.41 4.19
C THR A 128 2.70 -0.44 5.35
N ASP A 129 2.72 0.87 5.08
CA ASP A 129 2.35 1.87 6.08
C ASP A 129 0.84 1.76 6.42
N ILE A 130 0.45 2.02 7.67
CA ILE A 130 -0.95 1.95 8.10
C ILE A 130 -1.89 2.81 7.25
N TYR A 131 -1.41 3.96 6.74
CA TYR A 131 -2.23 4.84 5.89
C TYR A 131 -2.54 4.24 4.52
N ASP A 132 -1.68 3.34 4.05
CA ASP A 132 -1.77 2.69 2.75
C ASP A 132 -2.52 1.34 2.81
N VAL A 133 -2.80 0.83 4.02
CA VAL A 133 -3.50 -0.44 4.25
C VAL A 133 -4.87 -0.51 3.55
N PRO A 134 -5.78 0.48 3.68
CA PRO A 134 -7.09 0.42 3.02
C PRO A 134 -6.97 0.29 1.49
N LYS A 135 -6.00 1.00 0.93
CA LYS A 135 -5.72 1.02 -0.50
C LYS A 135 -5.19 -0.33 -0.98
N LEU A 136 -4.27 -0.93 -0.23
CA LEU A 136 -3.74 -2.25 -0.53
C LEU A 136 -4.82 -3.34 -0.41
N ILE A 137 -5.68 -3.28 0.60
CA ILE A 137 -6.79 -4.24 0.77
C ILE A 137 -7.72 -4.22 -0.44
N ARG A 138 -8.09 -3.04 -0.95
CA ARG A 138 -8.94 -2.90 -2.15
C ARG A 138 -8.31 -3.48 -3.41
N MET A 139 -6.97 -3.49 -3.51
CA MET A 139 -6.25 -4.12 -4.61
C MET A 139 -6.16 -5.65 -4.48
N ILE A 140 -6.44 -6.20 -3.30
CA ILE A 140 -6.40 -7.64 -3.04
C ILE A 140 -7.86 -8.11 -2.98
N CYS A 141 -8.42 -8.58 -4.11
CA CYS A 141 -9.84 -8.95 -4.21
C CYS A 141 -10.36 -9.92 -3.13
N LYS A 142 -9.49 -10.77 -2.58
CA LYS A 142 -9.83 -11.79 -1.58
C LYS A 142 -8.75 -11.84 -0.50
N PRO A 143 -8.78 -10.90 0.47
CA PRO A 143 -7.80 -10.89 1.54
C PRO A 143 -7.94 -12.15 2.41
N SER A 144 -6.82 -12.81 2.70
CA SER A 144 -6.79 -13.95 3.62
C SER A 144 -6.90 -13.48 5.08
N ARG A 145 -7.21 -14.40 5.99
CA ARG A 145 -7.24 -14.11 7.43
C ARG A 145 -5.88 -13.64 7.93
N GLU A 146 -4.79 -14.24 7.47
CA GLU A 146 -3.42 -13.89 7.86
C GLU A 146 -3.07 -12.46 7.43
N LEU A 147 -3.50 -12.06 6.23
CA LEU A 147 -3.32 -10.70 5.75
C LEU A 147 -4.17 -9.69 6.56
N ALA A 148 -5.43 -10.03 6.85
CA ALA A 148 -6.28 -9.20 7.69
C ALA A 148 -5.70 -9.05 9.10
N MET A 149 -5.19 -10.13 9.70
CA MET A 149 -4.49 -10.06 10.99
C MET A 149 -3.25 -9.14 10.92
N ALA A 150 -2.44 -9.24 9.87
CA ALA A 150 -1.28 -8.37 9.68
C ALA A 150 -1.68 -6.88 9.56
N ALA A 151 -2.82 -6.59 8.91
CA ALA A 151 -3.38 -5.25 8.82
C ALA A 151 -3.92 -4.74 10.18
N LEU A 152 -4.67 -5.57 10.91
CA LEU A 152 -5.26 -5.25 12.21
C LEU A 152 -4.22 -4.97 13.30
N LYS A 153 -3.03 -5.57 13.16
CA LYS A 153 -1.91 -5.36 14.09
C LYS A 153 -1.16 -4.04 13.87
N LYS A 154 -1.49 -3.27 12.83
CA LYS A 154 -0.83 -2.00 12.55
C LYS A 154 -1.18 -0.97 13.61
N VAL A 155 -0.14 -0.30 14.11
CA VAL A 155 -0.27 0.77 15.10
C VAL A 155 0.03 2.11 14.44
N PRO A 156 -0.86 3.11 14.54
CA PRO A 156 -0.54 4.46 14.10
C PRO A 156 0.72 5.00 14.79
N PRO A 157 1.55 5.80 14.09
CA PRO A 157 2.73 6.39 14.71
C PRO A 157 2.34 7.37 15.82
N PRO A 158 3.22 7.59 16.83
CA PRO A 158 2.90 8.39 18.02
C PRO A 158 2.63 9.88 17.74
N TYR A 159 3.01 10.37 16.56
CA TYR A 159 2.76 11.74 16.12
C TYR A 159 1.43 11.92 15.39
N GLU A 160 0.66 10.85 15.15
CA GLU A 160 -0.65 10.91 14.51
C GLU A 160 -1.63 11.70 15.38
N LYS A 161 -2.32 12.68 14.78
CA LYS A 161 -3.28 13.55 15.49
C LYS A 161 -4.60 12.82 15.76
N SER A 162 -4.99 11.92 14.86
CA SER A 162 -6.27 11.21 14.91
C SER A 162 -6.07 9.69 14.75
N PRO A 163 -5.39 9.00 15.68
CA PRO A 163 -5.03 7.60 15.54
C PRO A 163 -6.25 6.67 15.42
N LEU A 164 -7.33 7.01 16.12
CA LEU A 164 -8.59 6.26 16.04
C LEU A 164 -9.19 6.28 14.63
N LEU A 165 -9.18 7.44 13.95
CA LEU A 165 -9.70 7.54 12.58
C LEU A 165 -8.91 6.66 11.61
N VAL A 166 -7.59 6.58 11.79
CA VAL A 166 -6.72 5.73 10.96
C VAL A 166 -7.04 4.25 11.20
N ILE A 167 -7.18 3.83 12.46
CA ILE A 167 -7.56 2.47 12.83
C ILE A 167 -8.95 2.13 12.28
N ASP A 168 -9.93 3.02 12.43
CA ASP A 168 -11.31 2.81 11.95
C ASP A 168 -11.33 2.62 10.44
N ARG A 169 -10.51 3.38 9.68
CA ARG A 169 -10.36 3.17 8.22
C ARG A 169 -9.83 1.78 7.87
N VAL A 170 -8.89 1.27 8.64
CA VAL A 170 -8.39 -0.11 8.45
C VAL A 170 -9.50 -1.11 8.73
N PHE A 171 -10.23 -0.97 9.85
CA PHE A 171 -11.34 -1.85 10.19
C PHE A 171 -12.46 -1.83 9.14
N HIS A 172 -12.88 -0.64 8.68
CA HIS A 172 -13.84 -0.50 7.59
C HIS A 172 -13.35 -1.20 6.32
N SER A 173 -12.09 -1.01 5.92
CA SER A 173 -11.57 -1.63 4.69
C SER A 173 -11.60 -3.17 4.73
N ILE A 174 -11.40 -3.77 5.91
CA ILE A 174 -11.52 -5.23 6.09
C ILE A 174 -13.00 -5.64 6.12
N ASN A 175 -13.85 -4.87 6.81
CA ASN A 175 -15.28 -5.12 6.89
C ASN A 175 -15.97 -5.05 5.52
N GLU A 176 -15.54 -4.12 4.65
CA GLU A 176 -15.97 -4.02 3.25
C GLU A 176 -15.69 -5.31 2.45
N CYS A 177 -14.63 -6.04 2.79
CA CYS A 177 -14.33 -7.35 2.19
C CYS A 177 -15.15 -8.50 2.81
N GLY A 178 -15.73 -8.30 4.00
CA GLY A 178 -16.63 -9.22 4.68
C GLY A 178 -16.58 -9.12 6.20
N GLY A 179 -17.74 -9.01 6.85
CA GLY A 179 -17.86 -8.95 8.31
C GLY A 179 -17.25 -10.17 9.03
N ASP A 180 -17.54 -11.38 8.54
CA ASP A 180 -16.97 -12.62 9.06
C ASP A 180 -15.43 -12.65 9.02
N LEU A 181 -14.83 -12.03 7.99
CA LEU A 181 -13.38 -11.94 7.88
C LEU A 181 -12.81 -11.06 8.98
N LEU A 182 -13.43 -9.90 9.23
CA LEU A 182 -13.04 -8.99 10.31
C LEU A 182 -13.17 -9.68 11.67
N GLU A 183 -14.31 -10.31 11.96
CA GLU A 183 -14.58 -10.99 13.23
C GLU A 183 -13.54 -12.08 13.52
N ARG A 184 -13.38 -13.05 12.61
CA ARG A 184 -12.43 -14.16 12.79
C ARG A 184 -10.98 -13.69 12.90
N SER A 185 -10.63 -12.64 12.18
CA SER A 185 -9.27 -12.06 12.23
C SER A 185 -9.05 -11.31 13.54
N ALA A 186 -10.03 -10.55 14.03
CA ALA A 186 -9.98 -9.85 15.30
C ALA A 186 -9.90 -10.83 16.49
N GLU A 187 -10.68 -11.91 16.49
CA GLU A 187 -10.57 -13.00 17.46
C GLU A 187 -9.16 -13.60 17.49
N SER A 188 -8.60 -13.84 16.30
CA SER A 188 -7.25 -14.39 16.17
C SER A 188 -6.18 -13.41 16.68
N VAL A 189 -6.36 -12.10 16.47
CA VAL A 189 -5.48 -11.07 17.04
C VAL A 189 -5.62 -11.03 18.57
N LEU A 190 -6.84 -11.06 19.11
CA LEU A 190 -7.12 -11.07 20.55
C LEU A 190 -6.59 -12.32 21.27
N ALA A 191 -6.50 -13.45 20.56
CA ALA A 191 -5.91 -14.68 21.08
C ALA A 191 -4.38 -14.75 20.90
N SER A 192 -3.79 -13.84 20.13
CA SER A 192 -2.35 -13.84 19.85
C SER A 192 -1.54 -13.28 21.03
N SER A 193 -0.27 -13.66 21.15
CA SER A 193 0.64 -13.12 22.17
C SER A 193 1.12 -11.68 21.88
N ASP A 194 0.76 -11.15 20.72
CA ASP A 194 1.25 -9.89 20.16
C ASP A 194 0.04 -9.03 19.74
N ILE A 195 -0.74 -8.66 20.76
CA ILE A 195 -1.95 -7.84 20.63
C ILE A 195 -1.52 -6.37 20.73
N PRO A 196 -1.94 -5.49 19.80
CA PRO A 196 -1.67 -4.07 19.93
C PRO A 196 -2.34 -3.46 21.16
N ASP A 197 -1.70 -2.46 21.75
CA ASP A 197 -2.24 -1.72 22.89
C ASP A 197 -3.60 -1.10 22.56
N GLY A 198 -4.59 -1.34 23.42
CA GLY A 198 -5.94 -0.81 23.24
C GLY A 198 -6.76 -1.47 22.13
N PHE A 199 -6.23 -2.49 21.43
CA PHE A 199 -6.91 -3.16 20.31
C PHE A 199 -8.34 -3.60 20.68
N ALA A 200 -8.50 -4.31 21.80
CA ALA A 200 -9.81 -4.81 22.25
C ALA A 200 -10.84 -3.68 22.46
N LYS A 201 -10.39 -2.55 23.01
CA LYS A 201 -11.25 -1.38 23.24
C LYS A 201 -11.61 -0.70 21.91
N ASN A 202 -10.64 -0.56 21.01
CA ASN A 202 -10.86 0.05 19.70
C ASN A 202 -11.78 -0.81 18.83
N TYR A 203 -11.59 -2.13 18.84
CA TYR A 203 -12.44 -3.07 18.12
C TYR A 203 -13.89 -3.04 18.62
N LYS A 204 -14.09 -3.05 19.95
CA LYS A 204 -15.43 -2.90 20.53
C LYS A 204 -16.10 -1.59 20.13
N ARG A 205 -15.37 -0.46 20.20
CA ARG A 205 -15.88 0.84 19.74
C ARG A 205 -16.29 0.79 18.27
N PHE A 206 -15.50 0.13 17.43
CA PHE A 206 -15.82 -0.01 16.01
C PHE A 206 -17.09 -0.85 15.78
N GLN A 207 -17.28 -1.93 16.54
CA GLN A 207 -18.53 -2.69 16.49
C GLN A 207 -19.74 -1.83 16.83
N GLU A 208 -19.64 -0.95 17.84
CA GLU A 208 -20.70 0.01 18.19
C GLU A 208 -20.99 0.98 17.03
N ILE A 209 -19.96 1.50 16.35
CA ILE A 209 -20.11 2.35 15.16
C ILE A 209 -20.85 1.61 14.03
N MET A 210 -20.47 0.36 13.75
CA MET A 210 -21.11 -0.44 12.70
C MET A 210 -22.59 -0.72 13.00
N MET A 211 -22.94 -0.96 14.27
CA MET A 211 -24.34 -1.13 14.69
C MET A 211 -25.14 0.16 14.49
N ASP A 212 -24.56 1.31 14.84
CA ASP A 212 -25.20 2.60 14.63
C ASP A 212 -25.41 2.89 13.13
N GLU A 213 -24.41 2.59 12.28
CA GLU A 213 -24.52 2.71 10.82
C GLU A 213 -25.62 1.80 10.25
N GLU A 214 -25.74 0.57 10.75
CA GLU A 214 -26.80 -0.36 10.36
C GLU A 214 -28.18 0.20 10.73
N ILE A 215 -28.36 0.66 11.97
CA ILE A 215 -29.62 1.27 12.43
C ILE A 215 -29.98 2.49 11.58
N LEU A 216 -29.01 3.37 11.31
CA LEU A 216 -29.21 4.56 10.48
C LEU A 216 -29.59 4.18 9.05
N SER A 217 -28.99 3.13 8.48
CA SER A 217 -29.32 2.64 7.15
C SER A 217 -30.75 2.08 7.05
N ILE A 218 -31.25 1.46 8.13
CA ILE A 218 -32.63 0.98 8.24
C ILE A 218 -33.61 2.14 8.39
N LEU A 219 -33.27 3.14 9.21
CA LEU A 219 -34.13 4.28 9.49
C LEU A 219 -34.19 5.28 8.32
N TYR A 220 -33.10 5.43 7.56
CA TYR A 220 -32.97 6.40 6.47
C TYR A 220 -32.42 5.76 5.19
N PRO A 221 -33.18 4.88 4.52
CA PRO A 221 -32.71 4.13 3.36
C PRO A 221 -32.37 4.98 2.12
N LYS A 222 -32.74 6.26 2.10
CA LYS A 222 -32.47 7.21 1.00
C LYS A 222 -31.27 8.14 1.22
N ALA A 223 -30.52 7.98 2.32
CA ALA A 223 -29.39 8.85 2.67
C ALA A 223 -28.03 8.36 2.12
N ARG A 224 -28.04 7.41 1.16
CA ARG A 224 -26.84 6.91 0.48
C ARG A 224 -26.46 7.79 -0.69
#